data_AF-A0A848NHK0-F1
#
_entry.id   AF-A0A848NHK0-F1
#
_cell.length_a   1.000
_cell.length_b   1.000
_cell.length_c   1.000
_cell.angle_alpha   90.00
_cell.angle_beta   90.00
_cell.angle_gamma   90.00
#
_symmetry.space_group_name_H-M   'P 1'
#
loop_
_entity.id
_entity.type
_entity.pdbx_description
1 polymer ?
#
loop_
_entity_poly.entity_id
_entity_poly.type
_entity_poly.pdbx_seq_one_letter_code
_entity_poly.pdbx_strand_id
1 'polypeptide(L)' 'MDDNGILEQVPGQYVAQAALTLPPAATAEDRDYPVEIDAGHAGLVRVIFRRQKARRAKHSHWFWLARRADAV' A
#
# COMPACT_ATOMS: atom_id res chain seq x y z
N MET A 1 -9.38 -12.11 -10.68
CA MET A 1 -8.06 -11.54 -10.97
C MET A 1 -8.07 -10.17 -10.33
N ASP A 2 -7.32 -9.99 -9.23
CA ASP A 2 -7.15 -8.67 -8.62
C ASP A 2 -6.40 -7.78 -9.62
N ASP A 3 -7.00 -6.63 -9.95
CA ASP A 3 -6.41 -5.65 -10.85
C ASP A 3 -5.33 -4.86 -10.10
N ASN A 4 -4.09 -5.33 -10.20
CA ASN A 4 -2.93 -4.77 -9.49
C ASN A 4 -2.29 -3.59 -10.24
N GLY A 5 -2.74 -3.28 -11.45
CA GLY A 5 -2.13 -2.26 -12.32
C GLY A 5 -0.65 -2.53 -12.55
N ILE A 6 0.19 -1.50 -12.41
CA ILE A 6 1.66 -1.59 -12.54
C ILE A 6 2.38 -1.94 -11.23
N LEU A 7 1.66 -2.39 -10.19
CA LEU A 7 2.26 -2.65 -8.87
C LEU A 7 3.41 -3.67 -8.93
N GLU A 8 3.35 -4.65 -9.83
CA GLU A 8 4.42 -5.63 -10.06
C GLU A 8 5.73 -4.99 -10.56
N GLN A 9 5.64 -3.81 -11.17
CA GLN A 9 6.78 -3.05 -11.68
C GLN A 9 7.32 -2.05 -10.65
N VAL A 10 6.61 -1.79 -9.56
CA VAL A 10 7.04 -0.88 -8.49
C VAL A 10 7.92 -1.65 -7.50
N PRO A 11 9.20 -1.32 -7.35
CA PRO A 11 10.06 -2.05 -6.41
C PRO A 11 9.56 -1.92 -4.97
N GLY A 12 9.60 -3.03 -4.22
CA GLY A 12 9.01 -3.10 -2.87
C GLY A 12 9.55 -2.07 -1.87
N GLN A 13 10.78 -1.57 -2.07
CA GLN A 13 11.34 -0.48 -1.25
C GLN A 13 10.51 0.82 -1.35
N TYR A 14 10.03 1.15 -2.54
CA TYR A 14 9.23 2.35 -2.77
C TYR A 14 7.82 2.18 -2.20
N VAL A 15 7.25 0.98 -2.32
CA VAL A 15 5.98 0.63 -1.66
C VAL A 15 6.10 0.75 -0.14
N ALA A 16 7.20 0.25 0.45
CA ALA A 16 7.46 0.37 1.87
C ALA A 16 7.62 1.83 2.31
N GLN A 17 8.33 2.64 1.52
CA GLN A 17 8.47 4.08 1.77
C GLN A 17 7.13 4.82 1.70
N ALA A 18 6.29 4.51 0.71
CA ALA A 18 4.94 5.06 0.62
C ALA A 18 4.08 4.73 1.85
N ALA A 19 4.15 3.49 2.34
CA ALA A 19 3.40 3.06 3.50
C ALA A 19 3.78 3.83 4.79
N LEU A 20 4.99 4.39 4.88
CA LEU A 20 5.42 5.21 6.02
C LEU A 20 4.73 6.60 6.05
N THR A 21 4.16 7.05 4.93
CA THR A 21 3.42 8.31 4.86
C THR A 21 1.98 8.19 5.36
N LEU A 22 1.49 6.96 5.50
CA LEU A 22 0.13 6.67 5.95
C LEU A 22 0.03 6.78 7.48
N PRO A 23 -1.16 7.11 8.01
CA PRO A 23 -1.41 6.99 9.44
C PRO A 23 -1.23 5.54 9.91
N PRO A 24 -1.07 5.31 11.23
CA PRO A 24 -1.01 3.96 11.77
C PRO A 24 -2.22 3.11 11.35
N ALA A 25 -1.98 1.94 10.76
CA ALA A 25 -3.04 1.06 10.22
C ALA A 25 -4.10 0.66 11.27
N ALA A 26 -3.73 0.65 12.55
CA ALA A 26 -4.62 0.31 13.64
C ALA A 26 -5.71 1.37 13.91
N THR A 27 -5.44 2.64 13.60
CA THR A 27 -6.34 3.77 13.85
C THR A 27 -6.91 4.37 12.57
N ALA A 28 -6.41 3.95 11.41
CA ALA A 28 -6.93 4.38 10.12
C ALA A 28 -8.36 3.88 9.87
N GLU A 29 -9.12 4.67 9.11
CA GLU A 29 -10.46 4.33 8.65
C GLU A 29 -10.42 3.13 7.69
N ASP A 30 -11.53 2.41 7.57
CA ASP A 30 -11.64 1.31 6.60
C ASP A 30 -11.92 1.84 5.19
N ARG A 31 -10.93 2.51 4.60
CA ARG A 31 -11.00 3.03 3.24
C ARG A 31 -9.69 2.78 2.50
N ASP A 32 -9.73 3.02 1.19
CA ASP A 32 -8.54 3.03 0.36
C ASP A 32 -7.78 4.34 0.55
N TYR A 33 -6.45 4.24 0.63
CA TYR A 33 -5.53 5.36 0.82
C TYR A 33 -4.61 5.45 -0.39
N PRO A 34 -4.81 6.43 -1.29
CA PRO A 34 -3.88 6.69 -2.38
C PRO A 34 -2.66 7.42 -1.84
N VAL A 35 -1.47 6.98 -2.28
CA VAL A 35 -0.19 7.65 -2.02
C VAL A 35 0.55 7.77 -3.34
N GLU A 36 1.03 8.97 -3.65
CA GLU A 36 1.84 9.24 -4.83
C GLU A 36 3.31 9.28 -4.45
N ILE A 37 4.14 8.53 -5.17
CA ILE A 37 5.58 8.46 -4.94
C ILE A 37 6.33 8.43 -6.26
N ASP A 38 7.56 8.95 -6.26
CA ASP A 38 8.52 8.68 -7.32
C ASP A 38 9.16 7.30 -7.07
N ALA A 39 8.94 6.37 -8.00
CA ALA A 39 9.46 5.00 -7.95
C ALA A 39 10.70 4.82 -8.84
N GLY A 40 11.50 5.88 -9.01
CA GLY A 40 12.71 5.86 -9.82
C GLY A 40 12.41 5.54 -11.28
N HIS A 41 12.85 4.36 -11.75
CA HIS A 41 12.70 3.97 -13.15
C HIS A 41 11.24 3.74 -13.58
N ALA A 42 10.34 3.48 -12.64
CA ALA A 42 8.89 3.37 -12.91
C ALA A 42 8.19 4.74 -12.97
N GLY A 43 8.90 5.84 -12.65
CA GLY A 43 8.37 7.19 -12.65
C GLY A 43 7.45 7.51 -11.47
N LEU A 44 6.62 8.53 -11.64
CA LEU A 44 5.60 8.92 -10.65
C LEU A 44 4.45 7.91 -10.68
N VAL A 45 4.22 7.25 -9.55
CA VAL A 45 3.18 6.23 -9.42
C VAL A 45 2.26 6.55 -8.25
N ARG A 46 0.98 6.22 -8.42
CA ARG A 46 -0.04 6.28 -7.37
C ARG A 46 -0.31 4.86 -6.87
N VAL A 47 0.06 4.57 -5.63
CA VAL A 47 -0.18 3.28 -4.97
C VAL A 47 -1.41 3.39 -4.08
N ILE A 48 -2.33 2.44 -4.21
CA ILE A 48 -3.54 2.33 -3.39
C ILE A 48 -3.28 1.34 -2.26
N PHE A 49 -3.34 1.82 -1.02
CA PHE A 49 -3.22 1.00 0.18
C PHE A 49 -4.57 0.76 0.84
N ARG A 50 -4.74 -0.45 1.38
CA ARG A 50 -5.87 -0.78 2.25
C ARG A 50 -5.36 -1.42 3.52
N ARG A 51 -5.92 -1.01 4.66
CA ARG A 51 -5.59 -1.67 5.93
C ARG A 51 -6.14 -3.09 5.91
N GLN A 52 -5.36 -4.02 6.46
CA GLN A 52 -5.74 -5.42 6.60
C GLN A 52 -5.50 -5.86 8.04
N LYS A 53 -6.33 -6.79 8.51
CA LYS A 53 -6.21 -7.37 9.84
C LYS A 53 -5.73 -8.81 9.71
N ALA A 54 -4.53 -9.10 10.19
CA ALA A 54 -4.09 -10.47 10.43
C ALA A 54 -4.44 -10.86 11.87
N ARG A 55 -5.10 -12.00 12.05
CA ARG A 55 -5.36 -12.59 13.36
C ARG A 55 -4.66 -13.93 13.45
N ARG A 56 -3.86 -14.12 14.50
CA ARG A 56 -3.23 -15.40 14.84
C ARG A 56 -3.49 -15.72 16.31
N ALA A 57 -4.25 -16.79 16.55
CA ALA A 57 -4.72 -17.18 17.88
C ALA A 57 -5.33 -15.99 18.66
N LYS A 58 -4.64 -15.54 19.71
CA LYS A 58 -5.07 -14.44 20.60
C LYS A 58 -4.59 -13.05 20.14
N HIS A 59 -3.70 -12.97 19.14
CA HIS A 59 -3.12 -11.71 18.68
C HIS A 59 -3.76 -11.25 17.38
N SER A 60 -3.94 -9.94 17.24
CA SER A 60 -4.37 -9.29 16.01
C SER A 60 -3.43 -8.15 15.68
N HIS A 61 -3.03 -8.05 14.42
CA HIS A 61 -2.15 -7.00 13.92
C HIS A 61 -2.79 -6.35 12.69
N TRP A 62 -2.75 -5.03 12.66
CA TRP A 62 -3.15 -4.24 11.51
C TRP A 62 -1.93 -3.85 10.71
N PHE A 63 -2.00 -3.98 9.39
CA PHE A 63 -0.92 -3.62 8.48
C PHE A 63 -1.51 -3.04 7.19
N TRP A 64 -0.68 -2.31 6.46
CA TRP A 64 -1.04 -1.79 5.15
C TRP A 64 -0.74 -2.83 4.08
N LEU A 65 -1.70 -3.07 3.20
CA LEU A 65 -1.54 -3.88 2.00
C LEU A 65 -1.65 -2.97 0.77
N ALA A 66 -0.62 -2.95 -0.07
CA ALA A 66 -0.71 -2.34 -1.40
C ALA A 66 -1.59 -3.22 -2.28
N ARG A 67 -2.68 -2.65 -2.82
CA ARG A 67 -3.67 -3.37 -3.64
C ARG A 67 -3.47 -3.15 -5.12
N ARG A 68 -3.03 -1.95 -5.51
CA ARG A 68 -2.90 -1.53 -6.91
C ARG A 68 -1.92 -0.38 -7.01
N ALA A 69 -1.23 -0.27 -8.14
CA ALA A 69 -0.51 0.95 -8.49
C ALA A 69 -0.84 1.35 -9.94
N ASP A 70 -0.93 2.64 -10.19
CA ASP A 70 -1.12 3.21 -11.53
C ASP A 70 -0.04 4.27 -11.79
N ALA A 71 0.38 4.41 -13.05
CA ALA A 71 1.18 5.55 -13.46
C ALA A 71 0.32 6.83 -13.39
N VAL A 72 0.93 7.94 -12.98
CA VAL A 72 0.28 9.25 -12.90
C VAL A 72 0.42 10.01 -14.21
#